data_AF-A0A7S4VRU8-F1
#
_entry.id   AF-A0A7S4VRU8-F1
#
_cell.length_a   1.000
_cell.length_b   1.000
_cell.length_c   1.000
_cell.angle_alpha   90.00
_cell.angle_beta   90.00
_cell.angle_gamma   90.00
#
_symmetry.space_group_name_H-M   'P 1'
#
loop_
_entity.id
_entity.type
_entity.pdbx_description
1 polymer ?
#
loop_
_entity_poly.entity_id
_entity_poly.type
_entity_poly.pdbx_seq_one_letter_code
_entity_poly.pdbx_strand_id
1 'polypeptide(L)'
;MFSPSQAYYIINVEWEKFVDTHGKEVWLWIGQDKDVETAIAENRTPAAGNIRWRFLDCPHQPDTFYIVNDRHEAFLDTHGTDLSVWNNGGRGVPQTVAGNTSKHAGNIRWWVLDCPHQPGTFYIVNARHRTFLDADCGKLSLWSTGRDVADVIAENTSRYAANIRWHIRPVLHAAGGSAQPVAAPLPQREVRIVHLSDTHSMHRDIEARFPLPDGDILVHTGDFSNNGTEAEIADFDAWLGEVGPRYKHVIVIPGNHDWWDTLGRIQAGKLDPKTATAPRYMQRKFGNCRVLDQEEAVLEGLRFFGSAWCPWQKDGRPDSIGKSGAHQDTLDAWQASGGCRGVFGQIPPGVDVLLTHGPAADILDSVGSTCRGSGWGSSLQLFKAIMLAKPRAHLFGHLHEQRGEWRRSPGGFEGGVEYIADGRPFPTIGPPPPDYPCELVSCNAMSNHPGIDGTGVQCIAGPARLIIMALRC
;
A
#
# COMPACT_ATOMS: atom_id res chain seq x y z
N MET A 1 -18.89 -0.27 0.51
CA MET A 1 -20.28 0.14 0.19
C MET A 1 -20.21 1.17 -0.92
N PHE A 2 -20.91 0.98 -2.04
CA PHE A 2 -20.87 1.90 -3.18
C PHE A 2 -21.77 3.10 -2.92
N SER A 3 -21.37 4.31 -3.35
CA SER A 3 -22.20 5.50 -3.21
C SER A 3 -23.19 5.61 -4.39
N PRO A 4 -24.51 5.77 -4.16
CA PRO A 4 -25.50 5.87 -5.24
C PRO A 4 -25.31 7.05 -6.19
N SER A 5 -24.64 8.12 -5.72
CA SER A 5 -24.35 9.33 -6.49
C SER A 5 -22.98 9.31 -7.15
N GLN A 6 -22.18 8.26 -6.93
CA GLN A 6 -20.83 8.11 -7.49
C GLN A 6 -20.89 7.23 -8.73
N ALA A 7 -20.25 7.68 -9.80
CA ALA A 7 -20.01 6.86 -10.98
C ALA A 7 -18.70 6.08 -10.82
N TYR A 8 -18.62 4.90 -11.43
CA TYR A 8 -17.49 3.98 -11.38
C TYR A 8 -17.18 3.44 -12.77
N TYR A 9 -15.91 3.13 -13.01
CA TYR A 9 -15.44 2.29 -14.11
C TYR A 9 -15.43 0.83 -13.67
N ILE A 10 -15.94 -0.06 -14.52
CA ILE A 10 -15.84 -1.51 -14.35
C ILE A 10 -14.79 -1.99 -15.35
N ILE A 11 -13.67 -2.53 -14.86
CA ILE A 11 -12.49 -2.83 -15.67
C ILE A 11 -12.14 -4.30 -15.47
N ASN A 12 -11.99 -5.05 -16.55
CA ASN A 12 -11.61 -6.45 -16.46
C ASN A 12 -10.14 -6.61 -16.02
N VAL A 13 -9.85 -7.60 -15.18
CA VAL A 13 -8.48 -7.84 -14.68
C VAL A 13 -7.56 -8.44 -15.75
N GLU A 14 -8.04 -9.38 -16.57
CA GLU A 14 -7.20 -10.01 -17.61
C GLU A 14 -6.90 -9.04 -18.75
N TRP A 15 -7.94 -8.38 -19.25
CA TRP A 15 -7.84 -7.60 -20.49
C TRP A 15 -7.51 -6.14 -20.28
N GLU A 16 -7.63 -5.64 -19.05
CA GLU A 16 -7.52 -4.22 -18.72
C GLU A 16 -8.45 -3.33 -19.57
N LYS A 17 -9.65 -3.84 -19.90
CA LYS A 17 -10.66 -3.14 -20.71
C LYS A 17 -11.88 -2.75 -19.89
N PHE A 18 -12.50 -1.63 -20.27
CA PHE A 18 -13.71 -1.13 -19.64
C PHE A 18 -14.94 -1.89 -20.14
N VAL A 19 -15.92 -2.09 -19.25
CA VAL A 19 -17.29 -2.40 -19.67
C VAL A 19 -17.90 -1.15 -20.29
N ASP A 20 -18.22 -1.24 -21.57
CA ASP A 20 -18.68 -0.15 -22.42
C ASP A 20 -20.05 -0.46 -23.02
N THR A 21 -20.81 0.58 -23.32
CA THR A 21 -22.13 0.50 -23.94
C THR A 21 -22.18 1.33 -25.21
N HIS A 22 -22.79 0.77 -26.25
CA HIS A 22 -23.19 1.57 -27.41
C HIS A 22 -24.59 1.17 -27.86
N GLY A 23 -25.54 2.07 -27.64
CA GLY A 23 -26.94 1.74 -27.85
C GLY A 23 -27.40 0.74 -26.80
N LYS A 24 -27.76 -0.48 -27.22
CA LYS A 24 -28.24 -1.55 -26.32
C LYS A 24 -27.19 -2.61 -26.00
N GLU A 25 -26.08 -2.63 -26.74
CA GLU A 25 -25.05 -3.65 -26.62
C GLU A 25 -24.02 -3.26 -25.55
N VAL A 26 -23.43 -4.28 -24.94
CA VAL A 26 -22.36 -4.15 -23.93
C VAL A 26 -21.16 -4.96 -24.37
N TRP A 27 -19.96 -4.40 -24.27
CA TRP A 27 -18.73 -5.07 -24.65
C TRP A 27 -17.52 -4.58 -23.84
N LEU A 28 -16.35 -5.16 -24.11
CA LEU A 28 -15.07 -4.69 -23.60
C LEU A 28 -14.41 -3.70 -24.55
N TRP A 29 -14.08 -2.52 -24.06
CA TRP A 29 -13.46 -1.47 -24.85
C TRP A 29 -12.18 -0.93 -24.21
N ILE A 30 -11.20 -0.63 -25.04
CA ILE A 30 -10.07 0.23 -24.72
C ILE A 30 -9.76 1.06 -25.98
N GLY A 31 -9.69 2.39 -25.83
CA GLY A 31 -9.56 3.28 -26.98
C GLY A 31 -8.19 3.19 -27.63
N GLN A 32 -8.11 2.86 -28.92
CA GLN A 32 -6.92 3.00 -29.79
C GLN A 32 -5.57 2.71 -29.10
N ASP A 33 -5.39 1.49 -28.56
CA ASP A 33 -4.14 1.02 -27.93
C ASP A 33 -3.62 1.84 -26.74
N LYS A 34 -4.51 2.58 -26.07
CA LYS A 34 -4.19 3.30 -24.82
C LYS A 34 -4.24 2.35 -23.63
N ASP A 35 -3.45 2.62 -22.60
CA ASP A 35 -3.62 1.97 -21.29
C ASP A 35 -4.84 2.54 -20.53
N VAL A 36 -5.28 1.82 -19.49
CA VAL A 36 -6.42 2.18 -18.64
C VAL A 36 -6.30 3.58 -18.03
N GLU A 37 -5.11 3.99 -17.59
CA GLU A 37 -4.93 5.28 -16.90
C GLU A 37 -5.03 6.42 -17.90
N THR A 38 -4.40 6.28 -19.07
CA THR A 38 -4.52 7.23 -20.17
C THR A 38 -5.99 7.35 -20.62
N ALA A 39 -6.68 6.21 -20.75
CA ALA A 39 -8.10 6.21 -21.08
C ALA A 39 -8.95 6.93 -20.02
N ILE A 40 -8.69 6.75 -18.71
CA ILE A 40 -9.40 7.48 -17.64
C ILE A 40 -9.11 8.98 -17.70
N ALA A 41 -7.85 9.37 -17.85
CA ALA A 41 -7.41 10.76 -17.83
C ALA A 41 -8.02 11.61 -18.95
N GLU A 42 -8.15 11.01 -20.15
CA GLU A 42 -8.66 11.66 -21.35
C GLU A 42 -10.19 11.59 -21.48
N ASN A 43 -10.86 10.74 -20.72
CA ASN A 43 -12.29 10.49 -20.86
C ASN A 43 -13.17 11.55 -20.17
N ARG A 44 -13.02 12.80 -20.63
CA ARG A 44 -13.68 14.02 -20.10
C ARG A 44 -14.86 14.52 -20.94
N THR A 45 -15.22 13.84 -22.02
CA THR A 45 -16.31 14.25 -22.93
C THR A 45 -17.68 13.66 -22.51
N PRO A 46 -18.82 14.16 -23.02
CA PRO A 46 -20.13 13.55 -22.76
C PRO A 46 -20.27 12.09 -23.23
N ALA A 47 -19.46 11.67 -24.23
CA ALA A 47 -19.39 10.27 -24.67
C ALA A 47 -18.78 9.34 -23.61
N ALA A 48 -18.09 9.91 -22.60
CA ALA A 48 -17.53 9.18 -21.47
C ALA A 48 -18.55 8.42 -20.63
N GLY A 49 -19.82 8.84 -20.65
CA GLY A 49 -20.88 8.18 -19.89
C GLY A 49 -21.16 6.74 -20.34
N ASN A 50 -20.68 6.32 -21.52
CA ASN A 50 -20.83 4.93 -21.99
C ASN A 50 -20.09 3.91 -21.12
N ILE A 51 -18.95 4.29 -20.54
CA ILE A 51 -18.13 3.40 -19.72
C ILE A 51 -18.25 3.67 -18.22
N ARG A 52 -19.21 4.52 -17.82
CA ARG A 52 -19.45 4.92 -16.44
C ARG A 52 -20.72 4.25 -15.93
N TRP A 53 -20.62 3.70 -14.73
CA TRP A 53 -21.66 2.87 -14.13
C TRP A 53 -21.92 3.30 -12.69
N ARG A 54 -23.17 3.26 -12.26
CA ARG A 54 -23.59 3.49 -10.87
C ARG A 54 -24.08 2.18 -10.27
N PHE A 55 -23.79 1.97 -8.99
CA PHE A 55 -24.26 0.83 -8.21
C PHE A 55 -25.33 1.32 -7.24
N LEU A 56 -26.56 0.87 -7.41
CA LEU A 56 -27.69 1.23 -6.56
C LEU A 56 -28.14 0.01 -5.77
N ASP A 57 -28.24 0.13 -4.44
CA ASP A 57 -28.73 -0.97 -3.61
C ASP A 57 -30.14 -1.42 -4.03
N CYS A 58 -30.36 -2.73 -4.07
CA CYS A 58 -31.68 -3.28 -4.35
C CYS A 58 -32.51 -3.33 -3.06
N PRO A 59 -33.61 -2.58 -2.95
CA PRO A 59 -34.46 -2.61 -1.76
C PRO A 59 -35.26 -3.92 -1.64
N HIS A 60 -35.34 -4.72 -2.71
CA HIS A 60 -36.17 -5.91 -2.80
C HIS A 60 -35.40 -7.23 -2.62
N GLN A 61 -34.06 -7.17 -2.58
CA GLN A 61 -33.19 -8.32 -2.42
C GLN A 61 -31.87 -7.89 -1.76
N PRO A 62 -31.65 -8.29 -0.49
CA PRO A 62 -30.44 -7.92 0.24
C PRO A 62 -29.16 -8.27 -0.53
N ASP A 63 -28.12 -7.46 -0.29
CA ASP A 63 -26.76 -7.63 -0.81
C ASP A 63 -26.64 -7.64 -2.35
N THR A 64 -27.69 -7.22 -3.07
CA THR A 64 -27.66 -7.06 -4.52
C THR A 64 -27.74 -5.61 -4.95
N PHE A 65 -27.17 -5.33 -6.12
CA PHE A 65 -27.11 -4.02 -6.74
C PHE A 65 -27.82 -4.01 -8.09
N TYR A 66 -28.36 -2.86 -8.45
CA TYR A 66 -28.59 -2.47 -9.84
C TYR A 66 -27.33 -1.79 -10.38
N ILE A 67 -26.79 -2.28 -11.49
CA ILE A 67 -25.66 -1.67 -12.19
C ILE A 67 -26.24 -0.83 -13.32
N VAL A 68 -26.13 0.50 -13.24
CA VAL A 68 -26.81 1.44 -14.13
C VAL A 68 -25.80 2.25 -14.94
N ASN A 69 -25.92 2.23 -16.26
CA ASN A 69 -25.09 3.04 -17.14
C ASN A 69 -25.44 4.52 -17.02
N ASP A 70 -24.42 5.37 -16.93
CA ASP A 70 -24.61 6.79 -16.66
C ASP A 70 -25.18 7.56 -17.85
N ARG A 71 -24.75 7.24 -19.08
CA ARG A 71 -25.26 7.94 -20.28
C ARG A 71 -26.67 7.53 -20.65
N HIS A 72 -26.97 6.25 -20.56
CA HIS A 72 -28.22 5.70 -21.08
C HIS A 72 -29.33 5.62 -20.03
N GLU A 73 -29.00 5.85 -18.74
CA GLU A 73 -29.89 5.62 -17.61
C GLU A 73 -30.55 4.23 -17.67
N ALA A 74 -29.75 3.25 -18.07
CA ALA A 74 -30.19 1.90 -18.40
C ALA A 74 -29.47 0.88 -17.52
N PHE A 75 -30.19 -0.15 -17.11
CA PHE A 75 -29.70 -1.21 -16.24
C PHE A 75 -28.92 -2.24 -17.05
N LEU A 76 -27.79 -2.72 -16.52
CA LEU A 76 -27.13 -3.91 -17.03
C LEU A 76 -28.09 -5.09 -16.87
N ASP A 77 -28.49 -5.64 -18.01
CA ASP A 77 -29.54 -6.64 -18.13
C ASP A 77 -29.02 -7.89 -18.84
N THR A 78 -29.61 -9.01 -18.49
CA THR A 78 -29.32 -10.28 -19.14
C THR A 78 -30.57 -11.07 -19.48
N HIS A 79 -30.51 -11.73 -20.62
CA HIS A 79 -31.48 -12.74 -21.04
C HIS A 79 -30.72 -14.02 -21.41
N GLY A 80 -30.54 -14.91 -20.43
CA GLY A 80 -29.75 -16.14 -20.63
C GLY A 80 -28.26 -15.85 -20.53
N THR A 81 -27.51 -16.01 -21.62
CA THR A 81 -26.07 -15.71 -21.68
C THR A 81 -25.77 -14.33 -22.27
N ASP A 82 -26.77 -13.69 -22.87
CA ASP A 82 -26.63 -12.42 -23.56
C ASP A 82 -26.66 -11.26 -22.56
N LEU A 83 -25.86 -10.23 -22.84
CA LEU A 83 -25.75 -9.01 -22.05
C LEU A 83 -26.21 -7.81 -22.88
N SER A 84 -26.99 -6.94 -22.25
CA SER A 84 -27.48 -5.71 -22.86
C SER A 84 -27.70 -4.64 -21.79
N VAL A 85 -28.09 -3.45 -22.22
CA VAL A 85 -28.68 -2.46 -21.32
C VAL A 85 -30.18 -2.29 -21.58
N TRP A 86 -30.94 -2.19 -20.50
CA TRP A 86 -32.39 -2.06 -20.52
C TRP A 86 -32.88 -0.85 -19.73
N ASN A 87 -33.72 -0.01 -20.33
CA ASN A 87 -34.15 1.28 -19.77
C ASN A 87 -35.66 1.34 -19.45
N ASN A 88 -36.34 0.21 -19.34
CA ASN A 88 -37.77 0.13 -18.99
C ASN A 88 -38.70 1.04 -19.81
N GLY A 89 -38.43 1.21 -21.11
CA GLY A 89 -39.23 2.08 -21.97
C GLY A 89 -39.13 3.56 -21.61
N GLY A 90 -38.01 3.99 -21.01
CA GLY A 90 -37.76 5.36 -20.60
C GLY A 90 -38.35 5.75 -19.24
N ARG A 91 -38.90 4.79 -18.48
CA ARG A 91 -39.24 5.03 -17.07
C ARG A 91 -37.96 5.26 -16.27
N GLY A 92 -37.92 6.34 -15.52
CA GLY A 92 -36.72 6.76 -14.80
C GLY A 92 -36.20 5.69 -13.84
N VAL A 93 -34.88 5.73 -13.57
CA VAL A 93 -34.19 4.76 -12.71
C VAL A 93 -34.87 4.58 -11.35
N PRO A 94 -35.24 5.63 -10.59
CA PRO A 94 -35.89 5.46 -9.28
C PRO A 94 -37.24 4.73 -9.35
N GLN A 95 -38.03 5.01 -10.39
CA GLN A 95 -39.35 4.39 -10.59
C GLN A 95 -39.20 2.91 -10.93
N THR A 96 -38.20 2.59 -11.75
CA THR A 96 -37.86 1.21 -12.09
C THR A 96 -37.38 0.45 -10.87
N VAL A 97 -36.46 1.00 -10.06
CA VAL A 97 -36.01 0.39 -8.80
C VAL A 97 -37.17 0.12 -7.84
N ALA A 98 -38.04 1.11 -7.62
CA ALA A 98 -39.18 0.97 -6.72
C ALA A 98 -40.16 -0.14 -7.17
N GLY A 99 -40.40 -0.27 -8.49
CA GLY A 99 -41.36 -1.22 -9.06
C GLY A 99 -40.78 -2.55 -9.53
N ASN A 100 -39.49 -2.81 -9.37
CA ASN A 100 -38.82 -4.01 -9.88
C ASN A 100 -39.04 -5.23 -8.96
N THR A 101 -40.28 -5.71 -8.86
CA THR A 101 -40.69 -6.84 -7.99
C THR A 101 -41.19 -8.07 -8.74
N SER A 102 -41.18 -8.04 -10.09
CA SER A 102 -41.69 -9.13 -10.92
C SER A 102 -40.81 -10.39 -10.91
N LYS A 103 -41.33 -11.50 -11.45
CA LYS A 103 -40.55 -12.75 -11.62
C LYS A 103 -39.31 -12.63 -12.53
N HIS A 104 -39.21 -11.57 -13.32
CA HIS A 104 -38.06 -11.28 -14.18
C HIS A 104 -37.10 -10.25 -13.58
N ALA A 105 -37.41 -9.72 -12.41
CA ALA A 105 -36.66 -8.64 -11.77
C ALA A 105 -35.18 -8.97 -11.53
N GLY A 106 -34.87 -10.24 -11.26
CA GLY A 106 -33.49 -10.69 -11.03
C GLY A 106 -32.56 -10.63 -12.24
N ASN A 107 -33.07 -10.38 -13.46
CA ASN A 107 -32.21 -10.22 -14.64
C ASN A 107 -31.30 -8.99 -14.54
N ILE A 108 -31.74 -7.95 -13.83
CA ILE A 108 -31.00 -6.69 -13.66
C ILE A 108 -30.42 -6.51 -12.25
N ARG A 109 -30.40 -7.57 -11.43
CA ARG A 109 -29.84 -7.55 -10.07
C ARG A 109 -28.56 -8.35 -10.03
N TRP A 110 -27.55 -7.80 -9.38
CA TRP A 110 -26.20 -8.31 -9.41
C TRP A 110 -25.61 -8.36 -8.00
N TRP A 111 -25.00 -9.47 -7.63
CA TRP A 111 -24.06 -9.49 -6.52
C TRP A 111 -22.72 -8.93 -6.97
N VAL A 112 -22.09 -8.15 -6.10
CA VAL A 112 -20.71 -7.70 -6.25
C VAL A 112 -19.95 -8.25 -5.05
N LEU A 113 -19.17 -9.29 -5.27
CA LEU A 113 -18.54 -10.09 -4.23
C LEU A 113 -17.04 -9.89 -4.26
N ASP A 114 -16.41 -9.68 -3.10
CA ASP A 114 -14.95 -9.55 -3.01
C ASP A 114 -14.25 -10.84 -3.47
N CYS A 115 -13.14 -10.68 -4.21
CA CYS A 115 -12.29 -11.81 -4.53
C CYS A 115 -11.32 -12.10 -3.36
N PRO A 116 -11.42 -13.27 -2.70
CA PRO A 116 -10.53 -13.60 -1.59
C PRO A 116 -9.09 -13.86 -2.03
N HIS A 117 -8.88 -14.16 -3.32
CA HIS A 117 -7.56 -14.50 -3.89
C HIS A 117 -6.83 -13.31 -4.51
N GLN A 118 -7.52 -12.19 -4.73
CA GLN A 118 -6.96 -10.98 -5.33
C GLN A 118 -7.68 -9.74 -4.76
N PRO A 119 -7.27 -9.25 -3.59
CA PRO A 119 -7.91 -8.11 -2.94
C PRO A 119 -7.99 -6.87 -3.83
N GLY A 120 -9.10 -6.14 -3.76
CA GLY A 120 -9.38 -5.01 -4.65
C GLY A 120 -9.93 -5.40 -6.03
N THR A 121 -10.24 -6.68 -6.23
CA THR A 121 -11.02 -7.18 -7.35
C THR A 121 -12.31 -7.83 -6.88
N PHE A 122 -13.31 -7.84 -7.75
CA PHE A 122 -14.65 -8.28 -7.45
C PHE A 122 -15.14 -9.28 -8.49
N TYR A 123 -16.01 -10.19 -8.07
CA TYR A 123 -16.87 -10.97 -8.94
C TYR A 123 -18.20 -10.24 -9.10
N ILE A 124 -18.65 -10.04 -10.33
CA ILE A 124 -19.99 -9.52 -10.64
C ILE A 124 -20.84 -10.72 -11.05
N VAL A 125 -21.85 -11.07 -10.25
CA VAL A 125 -22.64 -12.29 -10.42
C VAL A 125 -24.11 -11.96 -10.58
N ASN A 126 -24.75 -12.45 -11.64
CA ASN A 126 -26.18 -12.23 -11.82
C ASN A 126 -26.98 -12.96 -10.73
N ALA A 127 -27.85 -12.23 -10.03
CA ALA A 127 -28.56 -12.77 -8.87
C ALA A 127 -29.62 -13.82 -9.23
N ARG A 128 -30.17 -13.80 -10.46
CA ARG A 128 -31.12 -14.80 -10.93
C ARG A 128 -30.43 -16.04 -11.47
N HIS A 129 -29.47 -15.85 -12.35
CA HIS A 129 -28.84 -16.93 -13.12
C HIS A 129 -27.65 -17.57 -12.38
N ARG A 130 -27.13 -16.91 -11.34
CA ARG A 130 -25.93 -17.35 -10.59
C ARG A 130 -24.73 -17.55 -11.52
N THR A 131 -24.61 -16.70 -12.51
CA THR A 131 -23.57 -16.70 -13.55
C THR A 131 -22.68 -15.48 -13.38
N PHE A 132 -21.39 -15.66 -13.60
CA PHE A 132 -20.36 -14.62 -13.48
C PHE A 132 -20.32 -13.78 -14.77
N LEU A 133 -20.11 -12.48 -14.62
CA LEU A 133 -19.71 -11.62 -15.71
C LEU A 133 -18.29 -12.02 -16.14
N ASP A 134 -18.15 -12.39 -17.40
CA ASP A 134 -16.95 -13.00 -17.95
C ASP A 134 -16.46 -12.26 -19.20
N ALA A 135 -15.15 -12.17 -19.32
CA ALA A 135 -14.43 -11.61 -20.44
C ALA A 135 -13.63 -12.70 -21.17
N ASP A 136 -14.27 -13.76 -21.64
CA ASP A 136 -13.54 -14.81 -22.35
C ASP A 136 -13.11 -14.35 -23.76
N CYS A 137 -11.83 -14.54 -24.08
CA CYS A 137 -11.22 -14.12 -25.35
C CYS A 137 -11.54 -12.67 -25.77
N GLY A 138 -11.70 -11.76 -24.79
CA GLY A 138 -12.00 -10.35 -25.02
C GLY A 138 -13.47 -10.06 -25.39
N LYS A 139 -14.36 -11.06 -25.30
CA LYS A 139 -15.81 -10.90 -25.45
C LYS A 139 -16.49 -10.91 -24.09
N LEU A 140 -17.40 -9.97 -23.89
CA LEU A 140 -18.19 -9.90 -22.66
C LEU A 140 -19.39 -10.84 -22.75
N SER A 141 -19.56 -11.73 -21.77
CA SER A 141 -20.67 -12.67 -21.69
C SER A 141 -20.94 -13.11 -20.24
N LEU A 142 -21.88 -14.04 -20.05
CA LEU A 142 -22.10 -14.70 -18.76
C LEU A 142 -21.59 -16.14 -18.77
N TRP A 143 -20.86 -16.50 -17.72
CA TRP A 143 -20.25 -17.81 -17.56
C TRP A 143 -20.69 -18.50 -16.27
N SER A 144 -20.85 -19.82 -16.32
CA SER A 144 -21.07 -20.66 -15.14
C SER A 144 -20.61 -22.09 -15.39
N THR A 145 -20.22 -22.77 -14.31
CA THR A 145 -19.94 -24.21 -14.30
C THR A 145 -21.14 -25.04 -13.85
N GLY A 146 -22.27 -24.40 -13.49
CA GLY A 146 -23.40 -25.02 -12.81
C GLY A 146 -23.16 -25.33 -11.31
N ARG A 147 -21.94 -25.09 -10.81
CA ARG A 147 -21.58 -25.22 -9.38
C ARG A 147 -22.03 -24.01 -8.58
N ASP A 148 -22.00 -24.12 -7.26
CA ASP A 148 -22.33 -23.01 -6.38
C ASP A 148 -21.34 -21.84 -6.54
N VAL A 149 -21.85 -20.61 -6.41
CA VAL A 149 -21.07 -19.38 -6.56
C VAL A 149 -19.95 -19.32 -5.53
N ALA A 150 -20.21 -19.71 -4.28
CA ALA A 150 -19.21 -19.68 -3.22
C ALA A 150 -18.07 -20.66 -3.49
N ASP A 151 -18.39 -21.87 -3.96
CA ASP A 151 -17.39 -22.88 -4.32
C ASP A 151 -16.53 -22.42 -5.49
N VAL A 152 -17.16 -21.84 -6.52
CA VAL A 152 -16.43 -21.26 -7.64
C VAL A 152 -15.47 -20.19 -7.14
N ILE A 153 -15.92 -19.24 -6.31
CA ILE A 153 -15.06 -18.19 -5.75
C ILE A 153 -13.91 -18.76 -4.91
N ALA A 154 -14.19 -19.72 -4.03
CA ALA A 154 -13.21 -20.33 -3.15
C ALA A 154 -12.10 -21.05 -3.93
N GLU A 155 -12.41 -21.65 -5.07
CA GLU A 155 -11.48 -22.44 -5.87
C GLU A 155 -10.92 -21.72 -7.11
N ASN A 156 -11.36 -20.49 -7.40
CA ASN A 156 -11.00 -19.77 -8.61
C ASN A 156 -9.58 -19.19 -8.54
N THR A 157 -8.56 -20.04 -8.56
CA THR A 157 -7.13 -19.70 -8.50
C THR A 157 -6.36 -20.00 -9.80
N SER A 158 -7.08 -20.44 -10.85
CA SER A 158 -6.47 -20.82 -12.14
C SER A 158 -5.93 -19.61 -12.93
N ARG A 159 -5.12 -19.87 -13.97
CA ARG A 159 -4.62 -18.83 -14.88
C ARG A 159 -5.73 -18.06 -15.63
N TYR A 160 -6.94 -18.62 -15.71
CA TYR A 160 -8.10 -17.99 -16.37
C TYR A 160 -8.99 -17.23 -15.38
N ALA A 161 -8.65 -17.25 -14.09
CA ALA A 161 -9.45 -16.64 -13.03
C ALA A 161 -9.64 -15.13 -13.25
N ALA A 162 -8.68 -14.47 -13.87
CA ALA A 162 -8.72 -13.04 -14.17
C ALA A 162 -9.86 -12.65 -15.14
N ASN A 163 -10.35 -13.56 -15.98
CA ASN A 163 -11.43 -13.26 -16.93
C ASN A 163 -12.76 -12.87 -16.25
N ILE A 164 -13.03 -13.43 -15.07
CA ILE A 164 -14.25 -13.17 -14.30
C ILE A 164 -14.03 -12.25 -13.08
N ARG A 165 -12.84 -11.64 -12.96
CA ARG A 165 -12.50 -10.67 -11.92
C ARG A 165 -12.48 -9.26 -12.48
N TRP A 166 -12.97 -8.32 -11.68
CA TRP A 166 -13.21 -6.94 -12.10
C TRP A 166 -12.64 -5.95 -11.09
N HIS A 167 -11.95 -4.92 -11.57
CA HIS A 167 -11.72 -3.72 -10.80
C HIS A 167 -12.93 -2.79 -10.90
N ILE A 168 -13.36 -2.22 -9.78
CA ILE A 168 -14.41 -1.20 -9.73
C ILE A 168 -13.76 0.09 -9.20
N ARG A 169 -13.57 1.08 -10.07
CA ARG A 169 -12.82 2.31 -9.75
C ARG A 169 -13.71 3.55 -9.81
N PRO A 170 -13.70 4.45 -8.82
CA PRO A 170 -14.53 5.65 -8.86
C PRO A 170 -14.08 6.60 -9.98
N VAL A 171 -15.05 7.24 -10.65
CA VAL A 171 -14.81 8.33 -11.59
C VAL A 171 -14.48 9.59 -10.81
N LEU A 172 -13.27 10.12 -11.00
CA LEU A 172 -12.82 11.35 -10.37
C LEU A 172 -13.12 12.53 -11.32
N HIS A 173 -14.05 13.42 -10.96
CA HIS A 173 -14.30 14.61 -11.76
C HIS A 173 -13.16 15.62 -11.61
N ALA A 174 -12.55 16.02 -12.72
CA ALA A 174 -11.67 17.20 -12.75
C ALA A 174 -12.51 18.47 -12.58
N ALA A 175 -12.20 19.26 -11.56
CA ALA A 175 -12.91 20.50 -11.24
C ALA A 175 -12.89 21.50 -12.41
N GLY A 176 -14.07 21.90 -12.87
CA GLY A 176 -14.25 22.96 -13.86
C GLY A 176 -15.68 23.52 -13.78
N GLY A 177 -15.84 24.66 -13.10
CA GLY A 177 -17.12 25.37 -13.01
C GLY A 177 -17.16 26.36 -11.84
N SER A 178 -17.37 27.63 -12.17
CA SER A 178 -17.45 28.85 -11.33
C SER A 178 -17.74 28.68 -9.82
N ALA A 179 -16.91 29.36 -9.03
CA ALA A 179 -17.04 29.55 -7.59
C ALA A 179 -18.38 30.21 -7.19
N GLN A 180 -19.32 29.37 -6.75
CA GLN A 180 -20.10 29.67 -5.55
C GLN A 180 -19.28 29.16 -4.36
N PRO A 181 -19.31 29.81 -3.18
CA PRO A 181 -18.54 29.36 -2.03
C PRO A 181 -19.11 28.02 -1.58
N VAL A 182 -18.47 26.95 -2.02
CA VAL A 182 -18.65 25.62 -1.45
C VAL A 182 -18.22 25.77 0.01
N ALA A 183 -19.14 25.48 0.93
CA ALA A 183 -18.79 25.37 2.34
C ALA A 183 -17.51 24.54 2.44
N ALA A 184 -16.52 25.04 3.21
CA ALA A 184 -15.23 24.41 3.34
C ALA A 184 -15.39 22.89 3.45
N PRO A 185 -14.59 22.08 2.72
CA PRO A 185 -14.64 20.63 2.86
C PRO A 185 -14.60 20.34 4.35
N LEU A 186 -15.56 19.54 4.84
CA LEU A 186 -15.53 19.05 6.22
C LEU A 186 -14.10 18.57 6.45
N PRO A 187 -13.42 19.04 7.51
CA PRO A 187 -11.99 18.81 7.66
C PRO A 187 -11.74 17.31 7.53
N GLN A 188 -11.07 16.91 6.45
CA GLN A 188 -10.55 15.55 6.32
C GLN A 188 -9.69 15.36 7.55
N ARG A 189 -10.04 14.40 8.39
CA ARG A 189 -9.29 14.18 9.62
C ARG A 189 -7.86 13.83 9.21
N GLU A 190 -6.93 14.70 9.55
CA GLU A 190 -5.51 14.52 9.32
C GLU A 190 -4.89 13.78 10.50
N VAL A 191 -3.90 12.96 10.19
CA VAL A 191 -3.07 12.26 11.17
C VAL A 191 -1.65 12.76 11.03
N ARG A 192 -1.06 13.20 12.15
CA ARG A 192 0.31 13.69 12.23
C ARG A 192 1.25 12.58 12.67
N ILE A 193 2.15 12.18 11.81
CA ILE A 193 3.13 11.13 12.05
C ILE A 193 4.50 11.79 12.28
N VAL A 194 5.14 11.51 13.40
CA VAL A 194 6.51 11.95 13.71
C VAL A 194 7.44 10.79 13.42
N HIS A 195 8.27 10.91 12.39
CA HIS A 195 9.13 9.85 11.90
C HIS A 195 10.58 10.09 12.29
N LEU A 196 11.23 9.07 12.85
CA LEU A 196 12.67 8.99 13.15
C LEU A 196 13.23 7.64 12.67
N SER A 197 14.54 7.59 12.49
CA SER A 197 15.31 6.37 12.27
C SER A 197 16.76 6.56 12.73
N ASP A 198 17.50 5.48 12.91
CA ASP A 198 18.95 5.49 13.09
C ASP A 198 19.39 6.48 14.18
N THR A 199 18.75 6.40 15.35
CA THR A 199 19.09 7.25 16.48
C THR A 199 20.38 6.79 17.17
N HIS A 200 20.76 5.51 17.03
CA HIS A 200 22.04 4.98 17.51
C HIS A 200 22.34 5.34 18.97
N SER A 201 21.37 5.14 19.85
CA SER A 201 21.44 5.50 21.28
C SER A 201 21.58 7.00 21.58
N MET A 202 21.49 7.89 20.57
CA MET A 202 21.50 9.35 20.75
C MET A 202 20.09 9.95 20.92
N HIS A 203 19.08 9.14 21.21
CA HIS A 203 17.67 9.56 21.22
C HIS A 203 17.37 10.72 22.20
N ARG A 204 18.06 10.79 23.35
CA ARG A 204 17.95 11.94 24.27
C ARG A 204 18.69 13.19 23.78
N ASP A 205 19.86 13.02 23.18
CA ASP A 205 20.61 14.14 22.59
C ASP A 205 19.85 14.75 21.40
N ILE A 206 19.17 13.90 20.63
CA ILE A 206 18.27 14.30 19.55
C ILE A 206 17.11 15.13 20.11
N GLU A 207 16.40 14.66 21.14
CA GLU A 207 15.32 15.44 21.78
C GLU A 207 15.84 16.77 22.33
N ALA A 208 17.03 16.78 22.95
CA ALA A 208 17.61 17.99 23.51
C ALA A 208 17.99 19.03 22.44
N ARG A 209 18.52 18.58 21.29
CA ARG A 209 18.96 19.45 20.20
C ARG A 209 17.83 19.85 19.26
N PHE A 210 16.95 18.91 18.95
CA PHE A 210 15.81 19.04 18.07
C PHE A 210 14.58 18.43 18.77
N PRO A 211 13.92 19.17 19.68
CA PRO A 211 12.75 18.69 20.39
C PRO A 211 11.73 18.10 19.43
N LEU A 212 11.24 16.90 19.75
CA LEU A 212 10.30 16.23 18.86
C LEU A 212 9.01 17.03 18.75
N PRO A 213 8.48 17.21 17.52
CA PRO A 213 7.24 17.96 17.33
C PRO A 213 6.04 17.21 17.90
N ASP A 214 4.96 17.96 18.18
CA ASP A 214 3.67 17.37 18.52
C ASP A 214 3.11 16.57 17.33
N GLY A 215 2.53 15.41 17.63
CA GLY A 215 1.93 14.54 16.64
C GLY A 215 0.93 13.55 17.23
N ASP A 216 0.32 12.75 16.38
CA ASP A 216 -0.60 11.68 16.79
C ASP A 216 0.15 10.34 16.96
N ILE A 217 1.10 10.06 16.08
CA ILE A 217 1.82 8.77 16.03
C ILE A 217 3.33 9.03 15.97
N LEU A 218 4.08 8.51 16.93
CA LEU A 218 5.55 8.46 16.87
C LEU A 218 5.98 7.15 16.19
N VAL A 219 6.88 7.26 15.21
CA VAL A 219 7.38 6.14 14.40
C VAL A 219 8.90 6.12 14.42
N HIS A 220 9.49 4.97 14.75
CA HIS A 220 10.93 4.73 14.63
C HIS A 220 11.23 3.57 13.66
N THR A 221 12.00 3.82 12.60
CA THR A 221 12.28 2.85 11.52
C THR A 221 13.61 2.09 11.65
N GLY A 222 13.96 1.74 12.88
CA GLY A 222 15.13 0.90 13.21
C GLY A 222 16.42 1.64 13.53
N ASP A 223 17.40 0.90 14.02
CA ASP A 223 18.70 1.38 14.52
C ASP A 223 18.56 2.37 15.66
N PHE A 224 17.71 2.01 16.62
CA PHE A 224 17.60 2.77 17.86
C PHE A 224 18.77 2.53 18.81
N SER A 225 19.46 1.40 18.65
CA SER A 225 20.65 1.02 19.43
C SER A 225 21.90 0.98 18.56
N ASN A 226 23.09 0.88 19.19
CA ASN A 226 24.33 0.62 18.44
C ASN A 226 24.65 -0.86 18.32
N ASN A 227 24.21 -1.71 19.24
CA ASN A 227 24.56 -3.13 19.24
C ASN A 227 23.39 -4.05 19.57
N GLY A 228 22.20 -3.53 19.86
CA GLY A 228 21.04 -4.33 20.23
C GLY A 228 21.17 -5.01 21.58
N THR A 229 22.05 -4.52 22.45
CA THR A 229 22.19 -5.08 23.80
C THR A 229 20.93 -4.83 24.62
N GLU A 230 20.64 -5.71 25.58
CA GLU A 230 19.48 -5.53 26.48
C GLU A 230 19.51 -4.17 27.20
N ALA A 231 20.72 -3.64 27.49
CA ALA A 231 20.89 -2.34 28.13
C ALA A 231 20.51 -1.18 27.21
N GLU A 232 20.96 -1.20 25.94
CA GLU A 232 20.59 -0.17 24.95
C GLU A 232 19.09 -0.21 24.63
N ILE A 233 18.51 -1.41 24.53
CA ILE A 233 17.07 -1.58 24.30
C ILE A 233 16.26 -1.05 25.48
N ALA A 234 16.65 -1.38 26.71
CA ALA A 234 16.00 -0.87 27.91
C ALA A 234 16.12 0.65 28.06
N ASP A 235 17.28 1.22 27.70
CA ASP A 235 17.49 2.67 27.70
C ASP A 235 16.58 3.39 26.68
N PHE A 236 16.48 2.84 25.47
CA PHE A 236 15.59 3.36 24.44
C PHE A 236 14.11 3.22 24.83
N ASP A 237 13.67 2.07 25.37
CA ASP A 237 12.30 1.89 25.86
C ASP A 237 11.97 2.84 27.03
N ALA A 238 12.93 3.10 27.93
CA ALA A 238 12.76 4.08 28.99
C ALA A 238 12.55 5.50 28.43
N TRP A 239 13.35 5.90 27.43
CA TRP A 239 13.13 7.16 26.73
C TRP A 239 11.78 7.22 26.02
N LEU A 240 11.32 6.13 25.38
CA LEU A 240 9.96 6.07 24.83
C LEU A 240 8.90 6.27 25.92
N GLY A 241 9.13 5.83 27.15
CA GLY A 241 8.26 6.12 28.30
C GLY A 241 8.26 7.60 28.72
N GLU A 242 9.37 8.32 28.50
CA GLU A 242 9.49 9.76 28.76
C GLU A 242 8.73 10.58 27.70
N VAL A 243 8.89 10.25 26.42
CA VAL A 243 8.33 11.03 25.30
C VAL A 243 6.96 10.56 24.83
N GLY A 244 6.67 9.27 25.00
CA GLY A 244 5.47 8.58 24.52
C GLY A 244 4.15 9.22 24.95
N PRO A 245 3.99 9.76 26.17
CA PRO A 245 2.75 10.43 26.60
C PRO A 245 2.33 11.63 25.74
N ARG A 246 3.22 12.17 24.89
CA ARG A 246 2.89 13.24 23.91
C ARG A 246 2.12 12.73 22.70
N TYR A 247 2.13 11.42 22.46
CA TYR A 247 1.58 10.77 21.27
C TYR A 247 0.45 9.82 21.64
N LYS A 248 -0.49 9.61 20.72
CA LYS A 248 -1.56 8.62 20.91
C LYS A 248 -1.05 7.20 20.73
N HIS A 249 -0.09 7.03 19.82
CA HIS A 249 0.52 5.74 19.49
C HIS A 249 2.03 5.91 19.32
N VAL A 250 2.78 4.90 19.73
CA VAL A 250 4.22 4.79 19.50
C VAL A 250 4.49 3.45 18.84
N ILE A 251 5.00 3.46 17.61
CA ILE A 251 5.36 2.26 16.87
C ILE A 251 6.84 2.25 16.46
N VAL A 252 7.43 1.06 16.51
CA VAL A 252 8.85 0.85 16.23
C VAL A 252 9.00 -0.39 15.34
N ILE A 253 9.93 -0.35 14.39
CA ILE A 253 10.49 -1.55 13.78
C ILE A 253 11.98 -1.63 14.16
N PRO A 254 12.55 -2.82 14.37
CA PRO A 254 13.99 -2.97 14.60
C PRO A 254 14.77 -2.84 13.28
N GLY A 255 15.94 -2.22 13.38
CA GLY A 255 16.92 -2.09 12.31
C GLY A 255 18.02 -3.13 12.41
N ASN A 256 19.13 -2.87 11.74
CA ASN A 256 20.26 -3.78 11.76
C ASN A 256 21.10 -3.73 13.08
N HIS A 257 21.39 -2.57 13.63
CA HIS A 257 22.12 -2.51 14.90
C HIS A 257 21.36 -3.20 16.05
N ASP A 258 20.02 -3.23 15.97
CA ASP A 258 19.14 -3.76 17.01
C ASP A 258 19.16 -5.29 17.16
N TRP A 259 19.72 -6.03 16.20
CA TRP A 259 19.87 -7.49 16.31
C TRP A 259 21.32 -7.98 16.51
N TRP A 260 22.33 -7.10 16.48
CA TRP A 260 23.72 -7.54 16.51
C TRP A 260 24.09 -8.40 17.72
N ASP A 261 23.67 -8.02 18.92
CA ASP A 261 23.87 -8.84 20.13
C ASP A 261 23.14 -10.19 20.02
N THR A 262 21.89 -10.18 19.57
CA THR A 262 21.08 -11.41 19.38
C THR A 262 21.80 -12.37 18.42
N LEU A 263 22.29 -11.87 17.29
CA LEU A 263 23.02 -12.65 16.30
C LEU A 263 24.39 -13.11 16.81
N GLY A 264 25.09 -12.28 17.58
CA GLY A 264 26.35 -12.64 18.23
C GLY A 264 26.17 -13.78 19.24
N ARG A 265 25.06 -13.76 20.00
CA ARG A 265 24.71 -14.83 20.95
C ARG A 265 24.35 -16.13 20.23
N ILE A 266 23.64 -16.06 19.10
CA ILE A 266 23.38 -17.24 18.25
C ILE A 266 24.69 -17.82 17.74
N GLN A 267 25.56 -16.96 17.17
CA GLN A 267 26.86 -17.38 16.64
C GLN A 267 27.76 -18.03 17.71
N ALA A 268 27.65 -17.59 18.96
CA ALA A 268 28.37 -18.15 20.10
C ALA A 268 27.67 -19.37 20.74
N GLY A 269 26.55 -19.85 20.20
CA GLY A 269 25.78 -20.97 20.76
C GLY A 269 25.08 -20.66 22.09
N LYS A 270 24.90 -19.38 22.43
CA LYS A 270 24.28 -18.90 23.67
C LYS A 270 22.79 -18.61 23.53
N LEU A 271 22.27 -18.61 22.30
CA LEU A 271 20.86 -18.41 21.99
C LEU A 271 20.48 -19.31 20.81
N ASP A 272 19.36 -20.00 20.94
CA ASP A 272 18.82 -20.82 19.86
C ASP A 272 18.11 -19.91 18.82
N PRO A 273 18.42 -20.02 17.52
CA PRO A 273 17.77 -19.24 16.46
C PRO A 273 16.24 -19.27 16.53
N LYS A 274 15.63 -20.42 16.86
CA LYS A 274 14.16 -20.52 16.96
C LYS A 274 13.60 -19.68 18.11
N THR A 275 14.38 -19.46 19.16
CA THR A 275 14.00 -18.56 20.25
C THR A 275 14.02 -17.11 19.77
N ALA A 276 15.03 -16.74 18.98
CA ALA A 276 15.17 -15.38 18.42
C ALA A 276 14.10 -15.06 17.36
N THR A 277 13.62 -16.06 16.63
CA THR A 277 12.53 -15.91 15.64
C THR A 277 11.15 -16.26 16.19
N ALA A 278 11.05 -16.60 17.49
CA ALA A 278 9.77 -16.90 18.10
C ALA A 278 8.86 -15.66 18.04
N PRO A 279 7.55 -15.84 17.81
CA PRO A 279 6.61 -14.72 17.81
C PRO A 279 6.79 -13.83 19.03
N ARG A 280 6.81 -12.52 18.81
CA ARG A 280 6.96 -11.50 19.86
C ARG A 280 8.34 -11.44 20.54
N TYR A 281 9.41 -12.04 19.98
CA TYR A 281 10.75 -11.99 20.60
C TYR A 281 11.22 -10.56 20.85
N MET A 282 11.20 -9.70 19.83
CA MET A 282 11.60 -8.30 19.95
C MET A 282 10.56 -7.51 20.77
N GLN A 283 9.28 -7.72 20.50
CA GLN A 283 8.14 -7.07 21.17
C GLN A 283 8.20 -7.20 22.70
N ARG A 284 8.60 -8.37 23.22
CA ARG A 284 8.68 -8.63 24.67
C ARG A 284 9.73 -7.77 25.40
N LYS A 285 10.62 -7.11 24.67
CA LYS A 285 11.66 -6.25 25.25
C LYS A 285 11.17 -4.83 25.52
N PHE A 286 9.96 -4.49 25.07
CA PHE A 286 9.41 -3.13 25.13
C PHE A 286 8.14 -3.08 25.97
N GLY A 287 8.02 -2.04 26.80
CA GLY A 287 6.83 -1.72 27.57
C GLY A 287 6.11 -0.46 27.08
N ASN A 288 6.81 0.43 26.38
CA ASN A 288 6.31 1.79 26.05
C ASN A 288 5.98 1.98 24.57
N CYS A 289 6.06 0.93 23.75
CA CYS A 289 5.71 1.01 22.33
C CYS A 289 5.13 -0.30 21.80
N ARG A 290 4.56 -0.24 20.60
CA ARG A 290 4.21 -1.41 19.80
C ARG A 290 5.31 -1.65 18.77
N VAL A 291 6.02 -2.77 18.89
CA VAL A 291 6.99 -3.19 17.88
C VAL A 291 6.27 -3.95 16.77
N LEU A 292 6.42 -3.49 15.52
CA LEU A 292 5.95 -4.21 14.34
C LEU A 292 7.07 -5.10 13.79
N ASP A 293 6.78 -6.40 13.64
CA ASP A 293 7.66 -7.37 13.00
C ASP A 293 6.84 -8.20 12.03
N GLN A 294 6.87 -7.80 10.76
CA GLN A 294 6.10 -8.41 9.68
C GLN A 294 4.59 -8.42 10.00
N GLU A 295 4.09 -7.31 10.55
CA GLU A 295 2.70 -7.19 11.00
C GLU A 295 2.04 -5.89 10.56
N GLU A 296 0.71 -5.94 10.48
CA GLU A 296 -0.14 -4.79 10.21
C GLU A 296 -0.69 -4.17 11.52
N ALA A 297 -0.82 -2.86 11.53
CA ALA A 297 -1.47 -2.09 12.59
C ALA A 297 -2.38 -1.02 11.99
N VAL A 298 -3.63 -0.94 12.44
CA VAL A 298 -4.53 0.17 12.08
C VAL A 298 -4.51 1.19 13.21
N LEU A 299 -3.95 2.36 12.97
CA LEU A 299 -3.76 3.42 13.96
C LEU A 299 -4.32 4.73 13.43
N GLU A 300 -5.19 5.38 14.21
CA GLU A 300 -5.86 6.59 13.77
C GLU A 300 -6.55 6.45 12.38
N GLY A 301 -6.99 5.25 12.00
CA GLY A 301 -7.62 5.01 10.69
C GLY A 301 -6.66 4.84 9.52
N LEU A 302 -5.35 4.89 9.75
CA LEU A 302 -4.32 4.54 8.75
C LEU A 302 -3.84 3.10 8.95
N ARG A 303 -3.62 2.38 7.86
CA ARG A 303 -3.05 1.04 7.84
C ARG A 303 -1.53 1.10 7.73
N PHE A 304 -0.83 0.72 8.79
CA PHE A 304 0.62 0.58 8.84
C PHE A 304 1.00 -0.88 8.62
N PHE A 305 2.02 -1.15 7.82
CA PHE A 305 2.70 -2.45 7.82
C PHE A 305 4.18 -2.24 8.14
N GLY A 306 4.67 -2.95 9.15
CA GLY A 306 6.07 -2.85 9.57
C GLY A 306 6.83 -4.14 9.33
N SER A 307 7.97 -4.05 8.66
CA SER A 307 8.88 -5.16 8.44
C SER A 307 10.14 -4.98 9.29
N ALA A 308 10.38 -5.90 10.21
CA ALA A 308 11.64 -6.01 10.95
C ALA A 308 12.77 -6.65 10.12
N TRP A 309 12.49 -6.99 8.86
CA TRP A 309 13.46 -7.65 8.01
C TRP A 309 14.62 -6.72 7.68
N CYS A 310 15.75 -7.00 8.31
CA CYS A 310 17.03 -6.38 8.04
C CYS A 310 18.00 -7.49 7.65
N PRO A 311 18.13 -7.82 6.37
CA PRO A 311 18.99 -8.90 5.92
C PRO A 311 20.46 -8.47 5.95
N TRP A 312 21.22 -9.30 6.64
CA TRP A 312 22.60 -9.06 7.02
C TRP A 312 23.51 -9.75 6.03
N GLN A 313 24.25 -8.98 5.24
CA GLN A 313 25.02 -9.57 4.14
C GLN A 313 26.40 -8.95 4.01
N LYS A 314 27.30 -9.67 3.33
CA LYS A 314 28.69 -9.25 3.12
C LYS A 314 28.82 -8.25 1.98
N ASP A 315 27.94 -8.33 0.98
CA ASP A 315 27.95 -7.50 -0.22
C ASP A 315 27.06 -6.24 -0.08
N GLY A 316 26.41 -6.07 1.08
CA GLY A 316 25.61 -4.90 1.39
C GLY A 316 24.24 -4.85 0.74
N ARG A 317 23.79 -5.91 0.07
CA ARG A 317 22.41 -5.99 -0.40
C ARG A 317 21.53 -6.61 0.68
N PRO A 318 20.22 -6.34 0.68
CA PRO A 318 19.27 -7.10 1.48
C PRO A 318 18.79 -8.42 0.86
N ASP A 319 19.06 -8.66 -0.42
CA ASP A 319 18.52 -9.83 -1.13
C ASP A 319 19.49 -11.04 -1.20
N SER A 320 20.80 -10.84 -1.01
CA SER A 320 21.91 -11.83 -1.09
C SER A 320 22.29 -12.54 0.24
N ILE A 321 21.47 -13.42 0.80
CA ILE A 321 21.68 -14.00 2.17
C ILE A 321 23.15 -14.44 2.42
N GLY A 322 23.81 -13.99 3.52
CA GLY A 322 25.13 -14.57 3.88
C GLY A 322 26.18 -13.79 4.70
N LYS A 323 25.85 -12.99 5.74
CA LYS A 323 26.91 -12.37 6.59
C LYS A 323 27.63 -13.36 7.52
N SER A 324 26.92 -14.35 8.09
CA SER A 324 27.49 -15.44 8.89
C SER A 324 26.51 -16.63 8.98
N GLY A 325 26.95 -17.75 9.58
CA GLY A 325 26.09 -18.91 9.85
C GLY A 325 24.86 -18.53 10.68
N ALA A 326 25.03 -17.72 11.73
CA ALA A 326 23.91 -17.25 12.56
C ALA A 326 22.80 -16.53 11.77
N HIS A 327 23.14 -15.80 10.71
CA HIS A 327 22.16 -15.12 9.86
C HIS A 327 21.37 -16.11 9.00
N GLN A 328 22.05 -17.12 8.45
CA GLN A 328 21.39 -18.19 7.72
C GLN A 328 20.48 -19.01 8.65
N ASP A 329 20.98 -19.37 9.83
CA ASP A 329 20.24 -20.16 10.81
C ASP A 329 18.97 -19.42 11.28
N THR A 330 19.06 -18.10 11.47
CA THR A 330 17.91 -17.26 11.85
C THR A 330 16.89 -17.18 10.72
N LEU A 331 17.33 -17.02 9.46
CA LEU A 331 16.43 -17.05 8.32
C LEU A 331 15.72 -18.40 8.17
N ASP A 332 16.47 -19.49 8.25
CA ASP A 332 15.93 -20.85 8.11
C ASP A 332 14.90 -21.14 9.21
N ALA A 333 15.18 -20.69 10.44
CA ALA A 333 14.24 -20.78 11.56
C ALA A 333 12.96 -19.96 11.33
N TRP A 334 13.08 -18.74 10.80
CA TRP A 334 11.94 -17.89 10.47
C TRP A 334 11.07 -18.51 9.35
N GLN A 335 11.67 -19.01 8.27
CA GLN A 335 10.95 -19.70 7.19
C GLN A 335 10.25 -20.97 7.72
N ALA A 336 10.92 -21.75 8.57
CA ALA A 336 10.35 -22.94 9.19
C ALA A 336 9.16 -22.62 10.11
N SER A 337 9.10 -21.42 10.69
CA SER A 337 7.97 -20.97 11.52
C SER A 337 6.76 -20.45 10.73
N GLY A 338 6.77 -20.58 9.40
CA GLY A 338 5.67 -20.15 8.53
C GLY A 338 5.91 -18.83 7.82
N GLY A 339 7.15 -18.32 7.80
CA GLY A 339 7.53 -17.18 6.96
C GLY A 339 7.33 -17.49 5.47
N CYS A 340 6.81 -16.53 4.71
CA CYS A 340 6.58 -16.68 3.27
C CYS A 340 7.89 -16.85 2.48
N ARG A 341 7.82 -17.52 1.30
CA ARG A 341 8.97 -17.72 0.38
C ARG A 341 9.61 -16.42 -0.12
N GLY A 342 8.92 -15.29 -0.01
CA GLY A 342 9.45 -13.95 -0.23
C GLY A 342 9.16 -13.10 1.00
N VAL A 343 10.20 -12.53 1.60
CA VAL A 343 10.11 -11.83 2.90
C VAL A 343 9.11 -10.67 2.84
N PHE A 344 9.11 -9.91 1.75
CA PHE A 344 8.20 -8.77 1.55
C PHE A 344 6.86 -9.17 0.91
N GLY A 345 6.65 -10.45 0.62
CA GLY A 345 5.38 -10.97 0.08
C GLY A 345 4.21 -10.90 1.07
N GLN A 346 4.47 -10.55 2.33
CA GLN A 346 3.46 -10.35 3.37
C GLN A 346 2.91 -8.92 3.41
N ILE A 347 3.50 -7.97 2.67
CA ILE A 347 3.02 -6.59 2.62
C ILE A 347 1.62 -6.59 1.97
N PRO A 348 0.56 -6.20 2.70
CA PRO A 348 -0.79 -6.26 2.17
C PRO A 348 -1.03 -5.13 1.15
N PRO A 349 -1.90 -5.35 0.15
CA PRO A 349 -2.27 -4.31 -0.79
C PRO A 349 -3.03 -3.17 -0.10
N GLY A 350 -2.77 -1.94 -0.55
CA GLY A 350 -3.45 -0.73 -0.09
C GLY A 350 -3.15 -0.34 1.35
N VAL A 351 -1.97 -0.71 1.88
CA VAL A 351 -1.47 -0.12 3.13
C VAL A 351 -1.30 1.39 2.96
N ASP A 352 -1.54 2.18 3.99
CA ASP A 352 -1.29 3.61 3.94
C ASP A 352 0.21 3.89 4.13
N VAL A 353 0.83 3.26 5.12
CA VAL A 353 2.21 3.52 5.51
C VAL A 353 2.99 2.21 5.63
N LEU A 354 4.03 2.07 4.80
CA LEU A 354 4.99 0.99 4.87
C LEU A 354 6.22 1.42 5.68
N LEU A 355 6.58 0.64 6.68
CA LEU A 355 7.79 0.83 7.48
C LEU A 355 8.77 -0.30 7.18
N THR A 356 9.96 0.06 6.71
CA THR A 356 11.12 -0.86 6.62
C THR A 356 12.34 -0.12 7.13
N HIS A 357 13.37 -0.85 7.55
CA HIS A 357 14.61 -0.20 7.97
C HIS A 357 15.43 0.24 6.76
N GLY A 358 15.69 -0.69 5.84
CA GLY A 358 16.41 -0.42 4.59
C GLY A 358 15.50 0.11 3.46
N PRO A 359 16.09 0.81 2.48
CA PRO A 359 15.39 1.32 1.30
C PRO A 359 14.97 0.24 0.28
N ALA A 360 14.08 0.62 -0.63
CA ALA A 360 13.86 -0.12 -1.87
C ALA A 360 14.98 0.18 -2.88
N ALA A 361 15.29 -0.77 -3.76
CA ALA A 361 16.34 -0.59 -4.78
C ALA A 361 16.11 0.66 -5.64
N ASP A 362 17.17 1.44 -5.86
CA ASP A 362 17.22 2.71 -6.58
C ASP A 362 16.42 3.87 -5.95
N ILE A 363 16.01 3.75 -4.68
CA ILE A 363 15.24 4.76 -3.94
C ILE A 363 16.01 5.19 -2.69
N LEU A 364 16.68 6.35 -2.75
CA LEU A 364 17.49 6.90 -1.63
C LEU A 364 18.46 5.85 -1.04
N ASP A 365 19.14 5.11 -1.91
CA ASP A 365 20.04 4.00 -1.55
C ASP A 365 21.47 4.17 -2.10
N SER A 366 21.84 5.39 -2.52
CA SER A 366 23.16 5.69 -3.06
C SER A 366 24.23 5.83 -1.97
N VAL A 367 25.40 5.22 -2.20
CA VAL A 367 26.63 5.41 -1.42
C VAL A 367 27.65 6.29 -2.16
N GLY A 368 27.15 7.31 -2.87
CA GLY A 368 27.96 8.29 -3.60
C GLY A 368 28.02 8.07 -5.11
N SER A 369 27.35 7.02 -5.62
CA SER A 369 27.19 6.75 -7.04
C SER A 369 25.80 7.15 -7.52
N THR A 370 25.73 7.84 -8.66
CA THR A 370 24.46 8.25 -9.27
C THR A 370 23.91 7.23 -10.28
N CYS A 371 24.56 6.06 -10.41
CA CYS A 371 24.16 5.01 -11.34
C CYS A 371 23.10 4.08 -10.72
N ARG A 372 22.02 3.79 -11.44
CA ARG A 372 21.04 2.77 -11.04
C ARG A 372 21.69 1.39 -10.90
N GLY A 373 21.26 0.62 -9.91
CA GLY A 373 21.78 -0.70 -9.57
C GLY A 373 23.09 -0.69 -8.78
N SER A 374 23.60 0.49 -8.41
CA SER A 374 24.79 0.65 -7.56
C SER A 374 24.46 0.93 -6.09
N GLY A 375 23.17 0.88 -5.74
CA GLY A 375 22.71 1.14 -4.38
C GLY A 375 23.17 0.08 -3.37
N TRP A 376 23.19 0.50 -2.11
CA TRP A 376 23.60 -0.29 -0.95
C TRP A 376 22.47 -0.31 0.08
N GLY A 377 22.36 -1.40 0.83
CA GLY A 377 21.31 -1.60 1.81
C GLY A 377 19.90 -1.74 1.22
N SER A 378 19.76 -1.83 -0.11
CA SER A 378 18.47 -1.73 -0.81
C SER A 378 17.96 -3.01 -1.48
N SER A 379 16.65 -3.24 -1.39
CA SER A 379 16.03 -4.50 -1.84
C SER A 379 15.24 -4.33 -3.14
N LEU A 380 15.55 -5.17 -4.12
CA LEU A 380 14.76 -5.30 -5.33
C LEU A 380 13.45 -6.03 -5.05
N GLN A 381 13.45 -7.00 -4.10
CA GLN A 381 12.21 -7.63 -3.66
C GLN A 381 11.27 -6.62 -2.99
N LEU A 382 11.80 -5.71 -2.18
CA LEU A 382 11.02 -4.63 -1.57
C LEU A 382 10.46 -3.68 -2.62
N PHE A 383 11.29 -3.27 -3.60
CA PHE A 383 10.81 -2.44 -4.71
C PHE A 383 9.61 -3.08 -5.42
N LYS A 384 9.72 -4.37 -5.77
CA LYS A 384 8.62 -5.12 -6.41
C LYS A 384 7.38 -5.21 -5.50
N ALA A 385 7.58 -5.45 -4.21
CA ALA A 385 6.50 -5.53 -3.25
C ALA A 385 5.78 -4.18 -3.09
N ILE A 386 6.50 -3.06 -3.10
CA ILE A 386 5.93 -1.71 -3.07
C ILE A 386 5.11 -1.44 -4.34
N MET A 387 5.64 -1.76 -5.53
CA MET A 387 4.90 -1.60 -6.79
C MET A 387 3.58 -2.39 -6.79
N LEU A 388 3.57 -3.58 -6.16
CA LEU A 388 2.38 -4.42 -6.04
C LEU A 388 1.40 -3.91 -4.97
N ALA A 389 1.91 -3.62 -3.76
CA ALA A 389 1.10 -3.26 -2.61
C ALA A 389 0.58 -1.82 -2.67
N LYS A 390 1.27 -0.94 -3.40
CA LYS A 390 0.95 0.47 -3.60
C LYS A 390 0.73 1.25 -2.29
N PRO A 391 1.69 1.24 -1.35
CA PRO A 391 1.65 2.10 -0.17
C PRO A 391 1.56 3.57 -0.55
N ARG A 392 0.92 4.40 0.27
CA ARG A 392 0.93 5.85 0.09
C ARG A 392 2.25 6.45 0.58
N ALA A 393 2.76 5.97 1.70
CA ALA A 393 4.04 6.40 2.24
C ALA A 393 4.97 5.21 2.48
N HIS A 394 6.25 5.37 2.18
CA HIS A 394 7.32 4.45 2.57
C HIS A 394 8.33 5.19 3.44
N LEU A 395 8.40 4.81 4.71
CA LEU A 395 9.25 5.41 5.73
C LEU A 395 10.35 4.42 6.12
N PHE A 396 11.60 4.90 6.11
CA PHE A 396 12.79 4.08 6.38
C PHE A 396 13.99 4.94 6.82
N GLY A 397 15.14 4.29 7.00
CA GLY A 397 16.42 4.92 7.32
C GLY A 397 17.60 4.14 6.72
N HIS A 398 18.51 3.66 7.56
CA HIS A 398 19.68 2.83 7.23
C HIS A 398 20.82 3.54 6.47
N LEU A 399 20.50 4.28 5.40
CA LEU A 399 21.49 5.02 4.60
C LEU A 399 21.53 6.47 5.07
N HIS A 400 22.43 6.77 6.00
CA HIS A 400 22.50 8.05 6.70
C HIS A 400 22.73 9.23 5.76
N GLU A 401 23.61 9.03 4.78
CA GLU A 401 23.95 9.99 3.74
C GLU A 401 22.82 10.19 2.71
N GLN A 402 21.79 9.34 2.71
CA GLN A 402 20.60 9.48 1.88
C GLN A 402 19.41 10.07 2.64
N ARG A 403 19.63 10.56 3.88
CA ARG A 403 18.62 11.32 4.61
C ARG A 403 17.97 12.36 3.69
N GLY A 404 16.66 12.29 3.53
CA GLY A 404 15.94 13.06 2.54
C GLY A 404 14.53 12.54 2.29
N GLU A 405 13.81 13.20 1.40
CA GLU A 405 12.46 12.79 1.02
C GLU A 405 12.15 13.07 -0.45
N TRP A 406 11.18 12.31 -0.95
CA TRP A 406 10.53 12.58 -2.22
C TRP A 406 9.03 12.65 -2.01
N ARG A 407 8.41 13.75 -2.43
CA ARG A 407 6.96 13.97 -2.41
C ARG A 407 6.42 13.96 -3.81
N ARG A 408 5.35 13.23 -4.03
CA ARG A 408 4.64 13.21 -5.31
C ARG A 408 4.08 14.60 -5.59
N SER A 409 4.39 15.12 -6.76
CA SER A 409 3.84 16.37 -7.28
C SER A 409 3.32 16.17 -8.70
N PRO A 410 2.55 17.13 -9.27
CA PRO A 410 2.05 17.03 -10.64
C PRO A 410 3.17 16.85 -11.68
N GLY A 411 4.39 17.33 -11.39
CA GLY A 411 5.56 17.21 -12.26
C GLY A 411 6.40 15.94 -12.05
N GLY A 412 5.99 15.04 -11.15
CA GLY A 412 6.73 13.84 -10.78
C GLY A 412 6.98 13.77 -9.28
N PHE A 413 8.23 13.91 -8.87
CA PHE A 413 8.63 13.95 -7.47
C PHE A 413 9.49 15.18 -7.19
N GLU A 414 9.22 15.81 -6.05
CA GLU A 414 9.95 16.96 -5.53
C GLU A 414 10.61 16.59 -4.20
N GLY A 415 11.74 17.23 -3.89
CA GLY A 415 12.57 16.91 -2.73
C GLY A 415 13.97 16.50 -3.14
N GLY A 416 14.56 15.60 -2.36
CA GLY A 416 15.92 15.12 -2.56
C GLY A 416 16.61 14.78 -1.24
N VAL A 417 17.93 14.66 -1.33
CA VAL A 417 18.79 14.43 -0.17
C VAL A 417 19.03 15.75 0.57
N GLU A 418 18.81 15.71 1.88
CA GLU A 418 19.06 16.80 2.82
C GLU A 418 20.45 16.70 3.44
N TYR A 419 21.05 15.50 3.43
CA TYR A 419 22.37 15.28 3.97
C TYR A 419 23.43 16.08 3.21
N ILE A 420 24.26 16.84 3.92
CA ILE A 420 25.31 17.67 3.35
C ILE A 420 26.68 17.05 3.64
N ALA A 421 27.40 16.68 2.59
CA ALA A 421 28.81 16.28 2.65
C ALA A 421 29.64 17.27 1.83
N ASP A 422 30.78 17.73 2.37
CA ASP A 422 31.67 18.71 1.72
C ASP A 422 30.93 19.97 1.21
N GLY A 423 29.93 20.44 1.97
CA GLY A 423 29.15 21.64 1.66
C GLY A 423 28.15 21.48 0.51
N ARG A 424 27.85 20.25 0.07
CA ARG A 424 26.87 19.96 -0.99
C ARG A 424 25.94 18.81 -0.58
N PRO A 425 24.71 18.74 -1.11
CA PRO A 425 23.86 17.57 -0.95
C PRO A 425 24.60 16.31 -1.41
N PHE A 426 24.54 15.25 -0.61
CA PHE A 426 25.19 14.00 -0.94
C PHE A 426 24.57 13.39 -2.22
N PRO A 427 25.37 12.79 -3.13
CA PRO A 427 24.87 12.29 -4.40
C PRO A 427 23.78 11.23 -4.24
N THR A 428 22.73 11.32 -5.06
CA THR A 428 21.66 10.33 -5.13
C THR A 428 21.35 9.98 -6.59
N ILE A 429 20.73 8.82 -6.80
CA ILE A 429 20.29 8.33 -8.12
C ILE A 429 19.19 9.23 -8.72
N GLY A 430 18.50 10.01 -7.88
CA GLY A 430 17.48 10.96 -8.27
C GLY A 430 16.10 10.58 -7.71
N PRO A 431 15.02 11.18 -8.25
CA PRO A 431 13.68 10.88 -7.80
C PRO A 431 13.26 9.42 -8.10
N PRO A 432 12.26 8.90 -7.37
CA PRO A 432 11.57 7.66 -7.72
C PRO A 432 11.06 7.71 -9.16
N PRO A 433 10.91 6.54 -9.82
CA PRO A 433 10.37 6.50 -11.18
C PRO A 433 8.91 7.02 -11.22
N PRO A 434 8.43 7.56 -12.36
CA PRO A 434 7.12 8.20 -12.43
C PRO A 434 5.93 7.30 -12.06
N ASP A 435 6.08 5.99 -12.19
CA ASP A 435 5.08 4.97 -11.84
C ASP A 435 5.19 4.49 -10.38
N TYR A 436 6.18 4.97 -9.61
CA TYR A 436 6.33 4.62 -8.20
C TYR A 436 5.08 5.07 -7.41
N PRO A 437 4.45 4.17 -6.64
CA PRO A 437 3.10 4.40 -6.12
C PRO A 437 3.05 5.32 -4.90
N CYS A 438 4.18 5.50 -4.19
CA CYS A 438 4.21 6.31 -2.98
C CYS A 438 3.95 7.79 -3.29
N GLU A 439 3.04 8.39 -2.53
CA GLU A 439 2.85 9.84 -2.38
C GLU A 439 4.04 10.47 -1.63
N LEU A 440 4.64 9.73 -0.69
CA LEU A 440 5.80 10.14 0.10
C LEU A 440 6.81 8.99 0.25
N VAL A 441 8.07 9.31 0.03
CA VAL A 441 9.22 8.47 0.37
C VAL A 441 10.08 9.25 1.35
N SER A 442 10.44 8.66 2.47
CA SER A 442 11.15 9.38 3.53
C SER A 442 12.24 8.52 4.16
N CYS A 443 13.49 8.82 3.84
CA CYS A 443 14.66 8.39 4.61
C CYS A 443 14.90 9.41 5.73
N ASN A 444 14.76 9.02 7.00
CA ASN A 444 14.95 9.94 8.13
C ASN A 444 15.96 9.44 9.16
N ALA A 445 17.12 8.96 8.69
CA ALA A 445 18.26 8.65 9.54
C ALA A 445 18.69 9.91 10.33
N MET A 446 18.81 9.75 11.65
CA MET A 446 19.09 10.85 12.58
C MET A 446 20.57 10.94 12.93
N SER A 447 21.33 9.87 12.76
CA SER A 447 22.78 9.87 12.85
C SER A 447 23.43 10.26 11.53
N ASN A 448 24.59 10.90 11.62
CA ASN A 448 25.47 11.13 10.49
C ASN A 448 26.22 9.86 10.04
N HIS A 449 26.96 9.95 8.94
CA HIS A 449 27.95 8.96 8.54
C HIS A 449 29.38 9.46 8.89
N PRO A 450 29.98 9.05 10.01
CA PRO A 450 31.24 9.62 10.53
C PRO A 450 32.43 9.54 9.56
N GLY A 451 32.47 8.48 8.74
CA GLY A 451 33.50 8.28 7.73
C GLY A 451 33.39 9.23 6.53
N ILE A 452 32.17 9.59 6.10
CA ILE A 452 31.92 10.51 4.99
C ILE A 452 32.20 11.94 5.44
N ASP A 453 31.81 12.28 6.68
CA ASP A 453 32.03 13.61 7.23
C ASP A 453 33.50 13.90 7.58
N GLY A 454 34.37 12.88 7.54
CA GLY A 454 35.78 13.00 7.94
C GLY A 454 35.98 13.31 9.42
N THR A 455 34.92 13.23 10.24
CA THR A 455 34.96 13.54 11.67
C THR A 455 35.41 12.36 12.51
N GLY A 456 35.12 11.13 12.05
CA GLY A 456 35.30 9.91 12.84
C GLY A 456 34.42 9.84 14.09
N VAL A 457 33.46 10.78 14.25
CA VAL A 457 32.58 10.89 15.40
C VAL A 457 31.13 10.91 14.94
N GLN A 458 30.29 10.17 15.67
CA GLN A 458 28.85 10.14 15.47
C GLN A 458 28.20 11.42 15.99
N CYS A 459 27.32 12.01 15.17
CA CYS A 459 26.60 13.22 15.49
C CYS A 459 25.19 13.22 14.90
N ILE A 460 24.36 14.16 15.34
CA ILE A 460 22.96 14.28 14.90
C ILE A 460 22.91 14.97 13.53
N ALA A 461 22.39 14.27 12.53
CA ALA A 461 22.28 14.71 11.14
C ALA A 461 21.12 15.69 10.89
N GLY A 462 20.03 15.60 11.66
CA GLY A 462 18.88 16.46 11.48
C GLY A 462 17.73 16.20 12.45
N PRO A 463 16.61 16.93 12.32
CA PRO A 463 15.43 16.77 13.16
C PRO A 463 14.53 15.60 12.73
N ALA A 464 13.60 15.21 13.61
CA ALA A 464 12.51 14.30 13.26
C ALA A 464 11.62 14.93 12.18
N ARG A 465 11.01 14.08 11.34
CA ARG A 465 10.15 14.53 10.25
C ARG A 465 8.69 14.46 10.65
N LEU A 466 7.99 15.60 10.57
CA LEU A 466 6.54 15.65 10.71
C LEU A 466 5.86 15.39 9.37
N ILE A 467 5.04 14.36 9.32
CA ILE A 467 4.31 13.91 8.12
C ILE A 467 2.82 14.05 8.41
N ILE A 468 2.10 14.74 7.54
CA ILE A 468 0.65 14.92 7.66
C ILE A 468 -0.01 14.05 6.60
N MET A 469 -0.88 13.14 7.02
CA MET A 469 -1.64 12.27 6.13
C MET A 469 -3.13 12.45 6.32
N ALA A 470 -3.84 12.76 5.25
CA ALA A 470 -5.30 12.75 5.24
C ALA A 470 -5.83 11.30 5.23
N LEU A 471 -6.91 11.05 5.97
CA LEU A 471 -7.64 9.80 5.90
C LEU A 471 -8.41 9.67 4.58
N ARG A 472 -8.44 8.45 4.03
CA ARG A 472 -9.31 8.12 2.90
C ARG A 472 -10.76 8.07 3.41
N CYS A 473 -11.65 8.83 2.77
CA CYS A 473 -13.08 8.85 3.06
C CYS A 473 -13.78 7.59 2.53
#